data_AF-A0AAD7DUJ3-F1
#
_entry.id   AF-A0AAD7DUJ3-F1
#
_cell.length_a   1.000
_cell.length_b   1.000
_cell.length_c   1.000
_cell.angle_alpha   90.00
_cell.angle_beta   90.00
_cell.angle_gamma   90.00
#
_symmetry.space_group_name_H-M   'P 1'
#
loop_
_entity.id
_entity.type
_entity.pdbx_description
1 polymer ?
#
loop_
_entity_poly.entity_id
_entity_poly.type
_entity_poly.pdbx_seq_one_letter_code
_entity_poly.pdbx_strand_id
1 'polypeptide(L)'
;MTTGISNKETIHLQGADGTAFEVDPSTLPSESIIIMGNGGPYITTAKEMADEIPERGPLVQPCGRCAKGPPKGGPAFARCGKCGQTGYCSRECQVAHWKEHKGICKQRAASMAVLAEQREAARLKGERFCTPLTLQTWYRNNGAAVEYAAFHVLEVYKGVAASLLTTHIAVFTLTVDKTTPEDARLVRLVDFGPAPFAEFADMVRLPEGSRAMARKARQSGQMALYFMDMKESLHLIEFHQPPSSEPYTSGKKTPHPHWRLNVTVKLNGGLSTSGE
;
A
#
# COMPACT_ATOMS: atom_id res chain seq x y z
N MET A 1 -23.40 16.93 7.05
CA MET A 1 -22.57 17.61 8.07
C MET A 1 -21.26 16.86 8.14
N THR A 2 -20.24 17.41 7.48
CA THR A 2 -18.89 16.85 7.38
C THR A 2 -18.14 17.08 8.68
N THR A 3 -18.00 16.06 9.52
CA THR A 3 -16.99 16.05 10.58
C THR A 3 -15.65 15.67 9.93
N GLY A 4 -15.12 16.58 9.11
CA GLY A 4 -13.69 16.61 8.83
C GLY A 4 -12.99 17.05 10.11
N ILE A 5 -11.80 16.51 10.38
CA ILE A 5 -10.94 17.00 11.45
C ILE A 5 -10.76 18.50 11.20
N SER A 6 -11.30 19.31 12.11
CA SER A 6 -11.24 20.77 12.06
C SER A 6 -9.78 21.22 11.95
N ASN A 7 -9.50 22.23 11.13
CA ASN A 7 -8.20 22.92 10.95
C ASN A 7 -7.64 23.57 12.23
N LYS A 8 -7.95 23.05 13.43
CA LYS A 8 -7.65 23.65 14.74
C LYS A 8 -7.10 22.66 15.78
N GLU A 9 -7.11 21.35 15.50
CA GLU A 9 -6.60 20.36 16.47
C GLU A 9 -5.14 20.00 16.18
N THR A 10 -4.27 20.30 17.14
CA THR A 10 -2.85 19.92 17.16
C THR A 10 -2.68 18.44 16.82
N ILE A 11 -1.72 18.14 15.95
CA ILE A 11 -1.38 16.77 15.59
C ILE A 11 -0.33 16.29 16.59
N HIS A 12 -0.75 15.41 17.49
CA HIS A 12 0.17 14.73 18.40
C HIS A 12 0.72 13.48 17.73
N LEU A 13 2.04 13.40 17.64
CA LEU A 13 2.78 12.30 17.03
C LEU A 13 3.72 11.72 18.09
N GLN A 14 4.01 10.43 17.99
CA GLN A 14 4.96 9.77 18.88
C GLN A 14 6.04 9.08 18.06
N GLY A 15 7.29 9.40 18.39
CA GLY A 15 8.49 8.72 17.87
C GLY A 15 8.57 7.29 18.39
N ALA A 16 9.36 6.46 17.71
CA ALA A 16 9.55 5.06 18.09
C ALA A 16 10.25 4.88 19.45
N ASP A 17 10.95 5.92 19.92
CA ASP A 17 11.58 6.05 21.24
C ASP A 17 10.59 6.56 22.33
N GLY A 18 9.34 6.82 21.95
CA GLY A 18 8.31 7.36 22.83
C GLY A 18 8.28 8.89 22.88
N THR A 19 9.20 9.58 22.22
CA THR A 19 9.25 11.06 22.17
C THR A 19 7.99 11.61 21.53
N ALA A 20 7.32 12.56 22.20
CA ALA A 20 6.12 13.20 21.68
C ALA A 20 6.46 14.44 20.84
N PHE A 21 5.74 14.62 19.74
CA PHE A 21 5.87 15.78 18.85
C PHE A 21 4.49 16.38 18.60
N GLU A 22 4.45 17.70 18.45
CA GLU A 22 3.24 18.44 18.15
C GLU A 22 3.42 19.22 16.86
N VAL A 23 2.47 19.08 15.94
CA VAL A 23 2.43 19.85 14.70
C VAL A 23 1.11 20.61 14.64
N ASP A 24 1.19 21.94 14.49
CA ASP A 24 0.02 22.79 14.27
C ASP A 24 -0.41 22.69 12.79
N PRO A 25 -1.57 22.08 12.48
CA PRO A 25 -2.03 21.95 11.10
C PRO A 25 -2.24 23.29 10.38
N SER A 26 -2.49 24.38 11.11
CA SER A 26 -2.73 25.70 10.52
C SER A 26 -1.48 26.29 9.87
N THR A 27 -0.30 25.77 10.22
CA THR A 27 0.99 26.18 9.68
C THR A 27 1.42 25.40 8.43
N LEU A 28 0.67 24.34 8.08
CA LEU A 28 1.05 23.42 7.01
C LEU A 28 0.52 23.87 5.64
N PRO A 29 1.34 23.79 4.57
CA PRO A 29 0.85 23.92 3.20
C PRO A 29 -0.30 22.95 2.90
N SER A 30 -1.17 23.31 1.96
CA SER A 30 -2.15 22.36 1.42
C SER A 30 -1.47 21.10 0.88
N GLU A 31 -2.11 19.95 1.04
CA GLU A 31 -1.59 18.63 0.61
C GLU A 31 -0.29 18.18 1.32
N SER A 32 0.02 18.78 2.48
CA SER A 32 1.13 18.32 3.32
C SER A 32 0.92 16.88 3.78
N ILE A 33 1.99 16.10 3.69
CA ILE A 33 2.12 14.78 4.27
C ILE A 33 3.15 14.89 5.39
N ILE A 34 2.76 14.45 6.59
CA ILE A 34 3.64 14.44 7.75
C ILE A 34 4.16 13.01 7.95
N ILE A 35 5.47 12.88 7.93
CA ILE A 35 6.19 11.64 8.16
C ILE A 35 6.89 11.71 9.51
N MET A 36 6.69 10.72 10.38
CA MET A 36 7.58 10.55 11.53
C MET A 36 8.84 9.79 11.16
N GLY A 37 10.00 10.43 11.29
CA GLY A 37 11.32 9.83 11.10
C GLY A 37 12.13 9.67 12.40
N ASN A 38 13.35 9.13 12.29
CA ASN A 38 14.28 8.90 13.42
C ASN A 38 14.77 10.17 14.15
N GLY A 39 14.32 11.36 13.76
CA GLY A 39 14.69 12.64 14.38
C GLY A 39 13.50 13.57 14.61
N GLY A 40 12.27 13.08 14.45
CA GLY A 40 11.05 13.88 14.54
C GLY A 40 10.25 13.94 13.24
N PRO A 41 9.18 14.76 13.21
CA PRO A 41 8.32 14.90 12.05
C PRO A 41 9.04 15.63 10.91
N TYR A 42 8.87 15.10 9.71
CA TYR A 42 9.29 15.68 8.44
C TYR A 42 8.04 15.97 7.60
N ILE A 43 7.94 17.18 7.07
CA ILE A 43 6.80 17.65 6.27
C ILE A 43 7.21 17.62 4.80
N THR A 44 6.38 17.04 3.95
CA THR A 44 6.59 16.96 2.50
C THR A 44 5.25 16.90 1.77
N THR A 45 5.25 16.65 0.46
CA THR A 45 4.05 16.48 -0.38
C THR A 45 4.08 15.15 -1.13
N ALA A 46 2.92 14.72 -1.65
CA ALA A 46 2.85 13.53 -2.52
C ALA A 46 3.75 13.68 -3.75
N LYS A 47 3.88 14.89 -4.28
CA LYS A 47 4.74 15.21 -5.43
C LYS A 47 6.21 15.05 -5.09
N GLU A 48 6.69 15.65 -4.00
CA GLU A 48 8.08 15.51 -3.56
C GLU A 48 8.43 14.04 -3.26
N MET A 49 7.54 13.32 -2.58
CA MET A 49 7.66 11.88 -2.39
C MET A 49 7.69 11.09 -3.70
N ALA A 50 7.07 11.59 -4.76
CA ALA A 50 7.10 11.07 -6.12
C ALA A 50 8.24 11.65 -6.98
N ASP A 51 9.09 12.52 -6.42
CA ASP A 51 10.32 13.06 -7.03
C ASP A 51 11.62 12.57 -6.33
N GLU A 52 11.52 11.94 -5.15
CA GLU A 52 12.62 11.17 -4.52
C GLU A 52 13.19 9.88 -5.22
N ILE A 53 12.48 8.77 -5.32
CA ILE A 53 12.78 7.51 -6.05
C ILE A 53 12.84 7.59 -7.62
N PRO A 54 13.95 7.27 -8.27
CA PRO A 54 14.05 7.31 -9.74
C PRO A 54 13.07 6.38 -10.49
N GLU A 55 12.65 6.81 -11.69
CA GLU A 55 11.88 5.99 -12.66
C GLU A 55 10.57 5.41 -12.11
N ARG A 56 9.86 6.20 -11.31
CA ARG A 56 8.54 5.85 -10.78
C ARG A 56 7.43 5.89 -11.82
N GLY A 57 6.49 4.97 -11.64
CA GLY A 57 5.07 5.13 -11.98
C GLY A 57 4.26 4.83 -10.72
N PRO A 58 2.93 5.03 -10.68
CA PRO A 58 2.14 4.61 -9.52
C PRO A 58 2.34 3.12 -9.28
N LEU A 59 2.53 2.70 -8.02
CA LEU A 59 2.63 1.31 -7.55
C LEU A 59 2.22 0.30 -8.62
N VAL A 60 3.21 -0.16 -9.39
CA VAL A 60 2.95 -0.79 -10.69
C VAL A 60 2.59 -2.25 -10.49
N GLN A 61 1.33 -2.59 -10.76
CA GLN A 61 0.87 -3.98 -10.76
C GLN A 61 1.38 -4.70 -12.02
N PRO A 62 2.27 -5.70 -11.88
CA PRO A 62 2.88 -6.36 -13.02
C PRO A 62 1.91 -7.35 -13.68
N CYS A 63 2.22 -7.75 -14.91
CA CYS A 63 1.49 -8.80 -15.59
C CYS A 63 1.60 -10.11 -14.81
N GLY A 64 0.47 -10.77 -14.54
CA GLY A 64 0.44 -12.04 -13.82
C GLY A 64 1.19 -13.19 -14.52
N ARG A 65 1.50 -13.07 -15.82
CA ARG A 65 2.29 -14.07 -16.57
C ARG A 65 3.76 -13.74 -16.67
N CYS A 66 4.09 -12.58 -17.26
CA CYS A 66 5.46 -12.23 -17.62
C CYS A 66 6.16 -11.35 -16.60
N ALA A 67 5.48 -10.96 -15.52
CA ALA A 67 5.97 -10.12 -14.43
C ALA A 67 6.44 -8.70 -14.82
N LYS A 68 6.31 -8.30 -16.09
CA LYS A 68 6.60 -6.94 -16.56
C LYS A 68 5.47 -5.99 -16.18
N GLY A 69 5.79 -4.78 -15.74
CA GLY A 69 4.84 -3.66 -15.64
C GLY A 69 4.46 -3.06 -17.00
N PRO A 70 3.47 -2.16 -17.05
CA PRO A 70 3.17 -1.39 -18.24
C PRO A 70 4.37 -0.51 -18.63
N PRO A 71 4.49 -0.12 -19.91
CA PRO A 71 5.48 0.86 -20.34
C PRO A 71 5.40 2.12 -19.50
N LYS A 72 6.51 2.87 -19.40
CA LYS A 72 6.56 4.13 -18.65
C LYS A 72 5.46 5.08 -19.13
N GLY A 73 4.63 5.57 -18.21
CA GLY A 73 3.48 6.43 -18.51
C GLY A 73 2.31 5.74 -19.22
N GLY A 74 2.39 4.43 -19.44
CA GLY A 74 1.34 3.64 -20.05
C GLY A 74 0.19 3.34 -19.08
N PRO A 75 -1.00 2.99 -19.62
CA PRO A 75 -2.16 2.67 -18.79
C PRO A 75 -1.92 1.40 -17.97
N ALA A 76 -2.61 1.30 -16.83
CA ALA A 76 -2.65 0.07 -16.05
C ALA A 76 -3.20 -1.10 -16.89
N PHE A 77 -2.71 -2.31 -16.64
CA PHE A 77 -3.16 -3.48 -17.36
C PHE A 77 -4.63 -3.83 -17.10
N ALA A 78 -5.28 -4.35 -18.14
CA ALA A 78 -6.61 -4.91 -18.03
C ALA A 78 -6.61 -6.07 -17.01
N ARG A 79 -7.61 -6.06 -16.14
CA ARG A 79 -7.73 -7.06 -15.07
C ARG A 79 -8.55 -8.26 -15.54
N CYS A 80 -8.31 -9.41 -14.90
CA CYS A 80 -9.11 -10.60 -15.08
C CYS A 80 -10.60 -10.29 -14.84
N GLY A 81 -11.45 -10.44 -15.85
CA GLY A 81 -12.88 -10.11 -15.74
C GLY A 81 -13.65 -10.94 -14.69
N LYS A 82 -13.11 -12.07 -14.23
CA LYS A 82 -13.74 -12.92 -13.22
C LYS A 82 -13.41 -12.49 -11.78
N CYS A 83 -12.12 -12.27 -11.47
CA CYS A 83 -11.70 -11.96 -10.11
C CYS A 83 -11.36 -10.49 -9.89
N GLY A 84 -11.11 -9.71 -10.96
CA GLY A 84 -10.73 -8.30 -10.85
C GLY A 84 -9.38 -8.02 -10.19
N GLN A 85 -8.59 -9.05 -9.83
CA GLN A 85 -7.38 -8.92 -9.01
C GLN A 85 -6.05 -9.20 -9.73
N THR A 86 -6.05 -9.68 -10.98
CA THR A 86 -4.79 -9.97 -11.70
C THR A 86 -4.79 -9.24 -13.03
N GLY A 87 -3.78 -8.40 -13.27
CA GLY A 87 -3.58 -7.66 -14.52
C GLY A 87 -2.81 -8.45 -15.58
N TYR A 88 -3.10 -8.21 -16.85
CA TYR A 88 -2.41 -8.81 -17.98
C TYR A 88 -2.06 -7.78 -19.05
N CYS A 89 -0.82 -7.82 -19.55
CA CYS A 89 -0.41 -6.96 -20.66
C CYS A 89 -1.08 -7.35 -21.99
N SER A 90 -1.54 -8.60 -22.11
CA SER A 90 -2.20 -9.10 -23.31
C SER A 90 -3.10 -10.29 -23.02
N ARG A 91 -3.98 -10.63 -23.98
CA ARG A 91 -4.85 -11.81 -23.91
C ARG A 91 -4.04 -13.10 -23.90
N GLU A 92 -2.94 -13.15 -24.64
CA GLU A 92 -2.03 -14.30 -24.72
C GLU A 92 -1.42 -14.59 -23.35
N CYS A 93 -0.96 -13.55 -22.65
CA CYS A 93 -0.46 -13.68 -21.28
C CYS A 93 -1.54 -14.21 -20.32
N GLN A 94 -2.79 -13.73 -20.45
CA GLN A 94 -3.89 -14.24 -19.63
C GLN A 94 -4.17 -15.73 -19.88
N VAL A 95 -4.22 -16.16 -21.14
CA VAL A 95 -4.47 -17.56 -21.51
C VAL A 95 -3.32 -18.46 -21.05
N ALA A 96 -2.07 -18.04 -21.27
CA ALA A 96 -0.88 -18.78 -20.86
C ALA A 96 -0.79 -18.94 -19.33
N HIS A 97 -1.23 -17.95 -18.56
CA HIS A 97 -1.25 -18.02 -17.10
C HIS A 97 -2.42 -18.82 -16.53
N TRP A 98 -3.44 -19.16 -17.33
CA TRP A 98 -4.70 -19.70 -16.82
C TRP A 98 -4.54 -20.98 -15.98
N LYS A 99 -3.66 -21.91 -16.38
CA LYS A 99 -3.44 -23.17 -15.64
C LYS A 99 -3.01 -22.90 -14.19
N GLU A 100 -2.17 -21.89 -13.98
CA GLU A 100 -1.69 -21.48 -12.65
C GLU A 100 -2.71 -20.57 -11.94
N HIS A 101 -3.36 -19.66 -12.67
CA HIS A 101 -4.29 -18.67 -12.12
C HIS A 101 -5.65 -19.24 -11.71
N LYS A 102 -6.13 -20.30 -12.36
CA LYS A 102 -7.51 -20.80 -12.22
C LYS A 102 -7.91 -21.07 -10.76
N GLY A 103 -7.02 -21.67 -9.98
CA GLY A 103 -7.27 -22.01 -8.57
C GLY A 103 -7.55 -20.76 -7.74
N ILE A 104 -6.59 -19.82 -7.73
CA ILE A 104 -6.73 -18.58 -6.97
C ILE A 104 -7.84 -17.67 -7.54
N CYS A 105 -8.08 -17.70 -8.85
CA CYS A 105 -9.17 -16.95 -9.46
C CYS A 105 -10.53 -17.38 -8.91
N LYS A 106 -10.75 -18.69 -8.72
CA LYS A 106 -11.99 -19.22 -8.12
C LYS A 106 -12.12 -18.80 -6.66
N GLN A 107 -11.05 -18.93 -5.88
CA GLN A 107 -11.04 -18.53 -4.47
C GLN A 107 -11.38 -17.04 -4.31
N ARG A 108 -10.69 -16.16 -5.06
CA ARG A 108 -10.95 -14.72 -5.04
C ARG A 108 -12.39 -14.39 -5.45
N ALA A 109 -12.92 -15.03 -6.51
CA ALA A 109 -14.29 -14.81 -6.93
C ALA A 109 -15.31 -15.24 -5.86
N ALA A 110 -15.08 -16.38 -5.18
CA ALA A 110 -15.92 -16.83 -4.08
C ALA A 110 -15.85 -15.87 -2.88
N SER A 111 -14.66 -15.39 -2.51
CA SER A 111 -14.49 -14.39 -1.45
C SER A 111 -15.26 -13.11 -1.74
N MET A 112 -15.28 -12.63 -3.00
CA MET A 112 -16.07 -11.45 -3.37
C MET A 112 -17.58 -11.68 -3.22
N ALA A 113 -18.07 -12.87 -3.56
CA ALA A 113 -19.49 -13.21 -3.38
C ALA A 113 -19.87 -13.23 -1.89
N VAL A 114 -19.05 -13.86 -1.05
CA VAL A 114 -19.24 -13.87 0.41
C VAL A 114 -19.24 -12.45 0.97
N LEU A 115 -18.30 -11.60 0.56
CA LEU A 115 -18.25 -10.20 0.98
C LEU A 115 -19.50 -9.42 0.54
N ALA A 116 -20.03 -9.69 -0.66
CA ALA A 116 -21.25 -9.04 -1.14
C ALA A 116 -22.49 -9.46 -0.31
N GLU A 117 -22.63 -10.74 0.03
CA GLU A 117 -23.69 -11.24 0.91
C GLU A 117 -23.58 -10.63 2.31
N GLN A 118 -22.38 -10.59 2.88
CA GLN A 118 -22.14 -9.98 4.19
C GLN A 118 -22.46 -8.48 4.19
N ARG A 119 -22.11 -7.76 3.11
CA ARG A 119 -22.46 -6.35 2.94
C ARG A 119 -23.96 -6.14 2.95
N GLU A 120 -24.70 -6.96 2.22
CA GLU A 120 -26.15 -6.87 2.15
C GLU A 120 -26.81 -7.22 3.48
N ALA A 121 -26.32 -8.26 4.17
CA ALA A 121 -26.80 -8.63 5.50
C ALA A 121 -26.58 -7.51 6.53
N ALA A 122 -25.41 -6.87 6.52
CA ALA A 122 -25.13 -5.72 7.38
C ALA A 122 -26.05 -4.54 7.04
N ARG A 123 -26.23 -4.24 5.75
CA ARG A 123 -27.15 -3.19 5.28
C ARG A 123 -28.57 -3.40 5.80
N LEU A 124 -29.09 -4.63 5.72
CA LEU A 124 -30.44 -4.97 6.19
C LEU A 124 -30.60 -4.82 7.70
N LYS A 125 -29.53 -5.00 8.48
CA LYS A 125 -29.53 -4.80 9.93
C LYS A 125 -29.25 -3.36 10.35
N GLY A 126 -28.97 -2.45 9.40
CA GLY A 126 -28.45 -1.12 9.70
C GLY A 126 -27.05 -1.15 10.33
N GLU A 127 -26.35 -2.27 10.19
CA GLU A 127 -24.98 -2.46 10.66
C GLU A 127 -23.98 -1.93 9.63
N ARG A 128 -22.84 -1.46 10.12
CA ARG A 128 -21.73 -1.01 9.29
C ARG A 128 -20.92 -2.20 8.81
N PHE A 129 -20.40 -2.10 7.58
CA PHE A 129 -19.61 -3.15 6.96
C PHE A 129 -18.26 -2.63 6.50
N CYS A 130 -17.20 -3.15 7.10
CA CYS A 130 -15.82 -2.86 6.74
C CYS A 130 -15.35 -3.87 5.69
N THR A 131 -14.63 -3.40 4.66
CA THR A 131 -14.07 -4.30 3.65
C THR A 131 -12.60 -4.00 3.38
N PRO A 132 -11.82 -4.98 2.92
CA PRO A 132 -10.47 -4.72 2.44
C PRO A 132 -10.40 -3.73 1.27
N LEU A 133 -11.51 -3.43 0.59
CA LEU A 133 -11.55 -2.42 -0.47
C LEU A 133 -11.33 -1.00 0.06
N THR A 134 -11.68 -0.72 1.32
CA THR A 134 -11.38 0.57 1.95
C THR A 134 -9.87 0.74 2.10
N LEU A 135 -9.16 -0.32 2.56
CA LEU A 135 -7.69 -0.32 2.62
C LEU A 135 -7.08 -0.21 1.22
N GLN A 136 -7.65 -0.91 0.25
CA GLN A 136 -7.22 -0.85 -1.15
C GLN A 136 -7.34 0.58 -1.73
N THR A 137 -8.46 1.24 -1.46
CA THR A 137 -8.71 2.61 -1.92
C THR A 137 -7.77 3.58 -1.23
N TRP A 138 -7.56 3.42 0.08
CA TRP A 138 -6.60 4.24 0.83
C TRP A 138 -5.18 4.13 0.27
N TYR A 139 -4.65 2.92 0.04
CA TYR A 139 -3.27 2.81 -0.48
C TYR A 139 -3.16 3.44 -1.87
N ARG A 140 -4.18 3.29 -2.72
CA ARG A 140 -4.16 3.84 -4.09
C ARG A 140 -4.14 5.35 -4.08
N ASN A 141 -4.95 5.96 -3.20
CA ASN A 141 -4.99 7.41 -3.03
C ASN A 141 -3.70 7.96 -2.40
N ASN A 142 -2.92 7.11 -1.71
CA ASN A 142 -1.66 7.46 -1.06
C ASN A 142 -0.45 6.78 -1.72
N GLY A 143 -0.52 6.51 -3.03
CA GLY A 143 0.45 5.68 -3.75
C GLY A 143 1.89 6.15 -3.60
N ALA A 144 2.15 7.46 -3.65
CA ALA A 144 3.49 8.03 -3.50
C ALA A 144 4.08 7.73 -2.11
N ALA A 145 3.29 7.92 -1.04
CA ALA A 145 3.74 7.64 0.33
C ALA A 145 3.95 6.14 0.56
N VAL A 146 3.07 5.29 0.03
CA VAL A 146 3.18 3.83 0.16
C VAL A 146 4.38 3.30 -0.62
N GLU A 147 4.62 3.79 -1.84
CA GLU A 147 5.80 3.44 -2.62
C GLU A 147 7.08 3.89 -1.92
N TYR A 148 7.11 5.15 -1.47
CA TYR A 148 8.22 5.68 -0.70
C TYR A 148 8.53 4.83 0.53
N ALA A 149 7.50 4.51 1.31
CA ALA A 149 7.60 3.63 2.47
C ALA A 149 8.22 2.28 2.09
N ALA A 150 7.60 1.57 1.14
CA ALA A 150 7.99 0.24 0.72
C ALA A 150 9.42 0.18 0.18
N PHE A 151 9.80 1.16 -0.63
CA PHE A 151 11.16 1.29 -1.19
C PHE A 151 12.22 1.35 -0.08
N HIS A 152 11.94 2.10 0.99
CA HIS A 152 12.89 2.28 2.08
C HIS A 152 12.92 1.10 3.04
N VAL A 153 11.76 0.56 3.48
CA VAL A 153 11.76 -0.58 4.41
C VAL A 153 12.18 -1.89 3.78
N LEU A 154 11.96 -2.07 2.47
CA LEU A 154 12.52 -3.22 1.75
C LEU A 154 13.94 -2.95 1.26
N GLU A 155 14.52 -1.80 1.59
CA GLU A 155 15.89 -1.41 1.26
C GLU A 155 16.21 -1.52 -0.24
N VAL A 156 15.23 -1.20 -1.09
CA VAL A 156 15.33 -1.36 -2.55
C VAL A 156 16.48 -0.52 -3.13
N TYR A 157 16.81 0.61 -2.51
CA TYR A 157 17.96 1.45 -2.87
C TYR A 157 19.31 0.72 -2.81
N LYS A 158 19.43 -0.40 -2.09
CA LYS A 158 20.64 -1.23 -2.06
C LYS A 158 20.78 -2.12 -3.30
N GLY A 159 19.77 -2.14 -4.17
CA GLY A 159 19.68 -3.01 -5.34
C GLY A 159 19.16 -4.40 -5.00
N VAL A 160 18.67 -5.12 -6.02
CA VAL A 160 17.92 -6.38 -5.87
C VAL A 160 18.66 -7.40 -4.98
N ALA A 161 19.97 -7.55 -5.16
CA ALA A 161 20.78 -8.55 -4.46
C ALA A 161 21.01 -8.25 -2.96
N ALA A 162 21.06 -6.97 -2.58
CA ALA A 162 21.34 -6.54 -1.19
C ALA A 162 20.11 -5.98 -0.47
N SER A 163 18.97 -5.90 -1.16
CA SER A 163 17.68 -5.49 -0.61
C SER A 163 16.98 -6.63 0.14
N LEU A 164 15.87 -6.29 0.82
CA LEU A 164 15.02 -7.26 1.52
C LEU A 164 13.89 -7.82 0.63
N LEU A 165 13.85 -7.50 -0.68
CA LEU A 165 12.76 -7.86 -1.60
C LEU A 165 12.41 -9.35 -1.62
N THR A 166 13.41 -10.23 -1.50
CA THR A 166 13.21 -11.68 -1.63
C THR A 166 12.81 -12.34 -0.31
N THR A 167 13.17 -11.74 0.82
CA THR A 167 13.07 -12.31 2.16
C THR A 167 11.95 -11.70 3.01
N HIS A 168 11.62 -10.43 2.78
CA HIS A 168 10.68 -9.67 3.60
C HIS A 168 9.42 -9.24 2.84
N ILE A 169 8.44 -8.76 3.60
CA ILE A 169 7.23 -8.09 3.14
C ILE A 169 7.12 -6.74 3.84
N ALA A 170 6.67 -5.70 3.14
CA ALA A 170 6.39 -4.41 3.77
C ALA A 170 4.99 -4.47 4.39
N VAL A 171 4.91 -4.36 5.71
CA VAL A 171 3.67 -4.48 6.48
C VAL A 171 3.22 -3.10 6.91
N PHE A 172 2.00 -2.71 6.53
CA PHE A 172 1.33 -1.46 6.86
C PHE A 172 0.17 -1.75 7.82
N THR A 173 0.29 -1.24 9.04
CA THR A 173 -0.76 -1.31 10.05
C THR A 173 -1.63 -0.06 9.94
N LEU A 174 -2.90 -0.24 9.60
CA LEU A 174 -3.88 0.80 9.38
C LEU A 174 -4.95 0.77 10.47
N THR A 175 -5.71 1.86 10.60
CA THR A 175 -6.96 1.89 11.36
C THR A 175 -8.03 2.57 10.52
N VAL A 176 -9.10 1.84 10.25
CA VAL A 176 -10.32 2.31 9.59
C VAL A 176 -11.19 3.04 10.61
N ASP A 177 -11.80 4.13 10.18
CA ASP A 177 -12.83 4.79 10.96
C ASP A 177 -14.11 3.95 10.95
N LYS A 178 -14.43 3.34 12.10
CA LYS A 178 -15.64 2.50 12.24
C LYS A 178 -16.93 3.29 12.07
N THR A 179 -16.88 4.62 12.16
CA THR A 179 -18.07 5.45 11.95
C THR A 179 -18.40 5.68 10.49
N THR A 180 -17.40 5.55 9.63
CA THR A 180 -17.49 5.80 8.19
C THR A 180 -16.59 4.81 7.44
N PRO A 181 -16.87 3.50 7.52
CA PRO A 181 -15.95 2.45 7.09
C PRO A 181 -15.73 2.36 5.57
N GLU A 182 -16.55 3.04 4.77
CA GLU A 182 -16.37 3.18 3.33
C GLU A 182 -15.54 4.43 2.95
N ASP A 183 -15.34 5.37 3.89
CA ASP A 183 -14.57 6.59 3.64
C ASP A 183 -13.07 6.32 3.81
N ALA A 184 -12.44 5.95 2.70
CA ALA A 184 -11.01 5.71 2.66
C ALA A 184 -10.17 6.92 3.10
N ARG A 185 -10.69 8.15 3.10
CA ARG A 185 -9.95 9.35 3.55
C ARG A 185 -9.74 9.38 5.06
N LEU A 186 -10.54 8.62 5.81
CA LEU A 186 -10.48 8.56 7.26
C LEU A 186 -9.65 7.36 7.77
N VAL A 187 -9.14 6.54 6.86
CA VAL A 187 -8.17 5.49 7.19
C VAL A 187 -6.84 6.14 7.56
N ARG A 188 -6.28 5.72 8.69
CA ARG A 188 -5.01 6.23 9.23
C ARG A 188 -3.94 5.15 9.18
N LEU A 189 -2.74 5.49 8.75
CA LEU A 189 -1.56 4.64 8.97
C LEU A 189 -1.11 4.78 10.42
N VAL A 190 -0.98 3.64 11.09
CA VAL A 190 -0.52 3.55 12.49
C VAL A 190 0.98 3.31 12.54
N ASP A 191 1.44 2.33 11.77
CA ASP A 191 2.85 1.92 11.72
C ASP A 191 3.12 1.20 10.40
N PHE A 192 4.38 1.12 9.99
CA PHE A 192 4.81 0.15 9.00
C PHE A 192 6.26 -0.28 9.19
N GLY A 193 6.57 -1.46 8.67
CA GLY A 193 7.93 -1.99 8.75
C GLY A 193 8.13 -3.22 7.87
N PRO A 194 9.38 -3.67 7.71
CA PRO A 194 9.66 -4.95 7.07
C PRO A 194 9.38 -6.09 8.05
N ALA A 195 8.81 -7.18 7.56
CA ALA A 195 8.69 -8.43 8.32
C ALA A 195 9.28 -9.59 7.51
N PRO A 196 10.09 -10.48 8.12
CA PRO A 196 10.51 -11.72 7.47
C PRO A 196 9.29 -12.51 7.04
N PHE A 197 9.22 -12.89 5.76
CA PHE A 197 7.96 -13.42 5.22
C PHE A 197 7.51 -14.71 5.90
N ALA A 198 8.45 -15.60 6.27
CA ALA A 198 8.11 -16.87 6.90
C ALA A 198 7.37 -16.64 8.23
N GLU A 199 7.98 -15.85 9.11
CA GLU A 199 7.42 -15.47 10.41
C GLU A 199 6.10 -14.73 10.24
N PHE A 200 6.04 -13.77 9.31
CA PHE A 200 4.83 -13.03 9.00
C PHE A 200 3.69 -13.94 8.55
N ALA A 201 3.97 -14.86 7.61
CA ALA A 201 2.97 -15.76 7.06
C ALA A 201 2.38 -16.70 8.12
N ASP A 202 3.20 -17.12 9.09
CA ASP A 202 2.77 -17.92 10.25
C ASP A 202 1.91 -17.08 11.19
N MET A 203 2.36 -15.85 11.52
CA MET A 203 1.63 -14.93 12.38
C MET A 203 0.20 -14.66 11.89
N VAL A 204 0.03 -14.36 10.59
CA VAL A 204 -1.30 -14.07 10.02
C VAL A 204 -2.04 -15.30 9.51
N ARG A 205 -1.49 -16.51 9.72
CA ARG A 205 -2.06 -17.79 9.26
C ARG A 205 -2.42 -17.78 7.76
N LEU A 206 -1.54 -17.21 6.94
CA LEU A 206 -1.74 -17.11 5.50
C LEU A 206 -1.95 -18.50 4.88
N PRO A 207 -3.03 -18.74 4.10
CA PRO A 207 -3.25 -20.02 3.44
C PRO A 207 -2.14 -20.38 2.47
N GLU A 208 -1.85 -21.68 2.28
CA GLU A 208 -0.72 -22.15 1.47
C GLU A 208 -0.75 -21.61 0.02
N GLY A 209 -1.93 -21.49 -0.59
CA GLY A 209 -2.06 -20.89 -1.92
C GLY A 209 -1.57 -19.43 -1.97
N SER A 210 -1.88 -18.65 -0.94
CA SER A 210 -1.40 -17.26 -0.80
C SER A 210 0.09 -17.23 -0.47
N ARG A 211 0.59 -18.20 0.32
CA ARG A 211 2.02 -18.33 0.63
C ARG A 211 2.84 -18.59 -0.61
N ALA A 212 2.42 -19.55 -1.43
CA ALA A 212 3.06 -19.89 -2.69
C ALA A 212 3.08 -18.72 -3.67
N MET A 213 1.96 -17.99 -3.77
CA MET A 213 1.87 -16.76 -4.59
C MET A 213 2.88 -15.70 -4.13
N ALA A 214 2.87 -15.37 -2.83
CA ALA A 214 3.76 -14.36 -2.28
C ALA A 214 5.24 -14.75 -2.44
N ARG A 215 5.57 -16.03 -2.26
CA ARG A 215 6.91 -16.58 -2.50
C ARG A 215 7.33 -16.38 -3.96
N LYS A 216 6.48 -16.75 -4.92
CA LYS A 216 6.76 -16.60 -6.34
C LYS A 216 6.95 -15.13 -6.74
N ALA A 217 6.10 -14.23 -6.24
CA ALA A 217 6.19 -12.80 -6.49
C ALA A 217 7.56 -12.25 -6.04
N ARG A 218 7.96 -12.53 -4.79
CA ARG A 218 9.25 -12.09 -4.25
C ARG A 218 10.46 -12.71 -4.96
N GLN A 219 10.39 -13.99 -5.32
CA GLN A 219 11.43 -14.64 -6.13
C GLN A 219 11.55 -14.04 -7.54
N SER A 220 10.48 -13.41 -8.02
CA SER A 220 10.48 -12.65 -9.28
C SER A 220 10.93 -11.20 -9.09
N GLY A 221 11.44 -10.84 -7.91
CA GLY A 221 11.92 -9.49 -7.58
C GLY A 221 10.82 -8.47 -7.32
N GLN A 222 9.58 -8.87 -7.03
CA GLN A 222 8.48 -7.94 -6.75
C GLN A 222 8.49 -7.47 -5.29
N MET A 223 8.09 -6.22 -5.06
CA MET A 223 7.71 -5.73 -3.74
C MET A 223 6.41 -6.40 -3.32
N ALA A 224 6.40 -7.04 -2.16
CA ALA A 224 5.18 -7.50 -1.50
C ALA A 224 4.77 -6.47 -0.44
N LEU A 225 3.53 -6.00 -0.52
CA LEU A 225 2.93 -5.07 0.44
C LEU A 225 1.76 -5.77 1.13
N TYR A 226 1.69 -5.67 2.46
CA TYR A 226 0.58 -6.18 3.24
C TYR A 226 -0.02 -5.05 4.06
N PHE A 227 -1.31 -4.79 3.87
CA PHE A 227 -2.07 -3.82 4.63
C PHE A 227 -3.00 -4.56 5.58
N MET A 228 -3.10 -4.11 6.83
CA MET A 228 -4.04 -4.67 7.78
C MET A 228 -4.67 -3.66 8.70
N ASP A 229 -5.87 -3.97 9.14
CA ASP A 229 -6.50 -3.36 10.31
C ASP A 229 -6.77 -4.47 11.33
N MET A 230 -6.11 -4.39 12.49
CA MET A 230 -6.26 -5.39 13.55
C MET A 230 -7.63 -5.32 14.24
N LYS A 231 -8.23 -4.12 14.35
CA LYS A 231 -9.50 -3.90 15.04
C LYS A 231 -10.68 -4.43 14.22
N GLU A 232 -10.60 -4.27 12.91
CA GLU A 232 -11.63 -4.72 11.97
C GLU A 232 -11.29 -6.06 11.29
N SER A 233 -10.16 -6.68 11.66
CA SER A 233 -9.66 -7.93 11.06
C SER A 233 -9.56 -7.88 9.52
N LEU A 234 -9.28 -6.70 8.97
CA LEU A 234 -9.11 -6.50 7.53
C LEU A 234 -7.67 -6.79 7.15
N HIS A 235 -7.49 -7.38 5.96
CA HIS A 235 -6.17 -7.60 5.40
C HIS A 235 -6.20 -7.56 3.88
N LEU A 236 -5.10 -7.10 3.29
CA LEU A 236 -4.91 -7.00 1.86
C LEU A 236 -3.43 -7.21 1.53
N ILE A 237 -3.14 -8.09 0.58
CA ILE A 237 -1.79 -8.29 0.06
C ILE A 237 -1.74 -7.85 -1.40
N GLU A 238 -0.74 -7.04 -1.74
CA GLU A 238 -0.53 -6.48 -3.08
C GLU A 238 0.92 -6.71 -3.52
N PHE A 239 1.14 -6.86 -4.82
CA PHE A 239 2.46 -7.13 -5.39
C PHE A 239 2.77 -6.12 -6.49
N HIS A 240 3.92 -5.47 -6.37
CA HIS A 240 4.31 -4.38 -7.25
C HIS A 240 5.72 -4.56 -7.79
N GLN A 241 5.97 -4.08 -9.00
CA GLN A 241 7.33 -4.00 -9.51
C GLN A 241 8.12 -2.98 -8.67
N PRO A 242 9.36 -3.28 -8.24
CA PRO A 242 10.20 -2.30 -7.57
C PRO A 242 10.62 -1.20 -8.56
N PRO A 243 10.73 0.05 -8.10
CA PRO A 243 11.32 1.13 -8.88
C PRO A 243 12.84 0.93 -9.02
N SER A 244 13.48 1.69 -9.91
CA SER A 244 14.91 1.54 -10.17
C SER A 244 15.76 1.96 -8.97
N SER A 245 16.72 1.10 -8.60
CA SER A 245 17.73 1.39 -7.58
C SER A 245 19.00 2.01 -8.14
N GLU A 246 19.15 2.08 -9.47
CA GLU A 246 20.42 2.38 -10.14
C GLU A 246 21.06 3.69 -9.64
N PRO A 247 20.32 4.81 -9.48
CA PRO A 247 20.93 6.06 -9.02
C PRO A 247 21.50 5.99 -7.59
N TYR A 248 20.96 5.13 -6.73
CA TYR A 248 21.50 4.92 -5.39
C TYR A 248 22.73 4.02 -5.42
N THR A 249 22.65 2.90 -6.15
CA THR A 249 23.77 1.96 -6.27
C THR A 249 24.96 2.54 -7.04
N SER A 250 24.73 3.54 -7.90
CA SER A 250 25.77 4.27 -8.61
C SER A 250 26.29 5.50 -7.84
N GLY A 251 25.76 5.79 -6.65
CA GLY A 251 26.15 6.94 -5.83
C GLY A 251 25.64 8.29 -6.36
N LYS A 252 24.83 8.32 -7.42
CA LYS A 252 24.21 9.53 -7.97
C LYS A 252 23.15 10.12 -7.03
N LYS A 253 22.60 9.32 -6.12
CA LYS A 253 21.64 9.73 -5.10
C LYS A 253 21.92 9.06 -3.76
N THR A 254 21.70 9.76 -2.67
CA THR A 254 21.78 9.21 -1.31
C THR A 254 20.37 8.78 -0.84
N PRO A 255 20.25 7.62 -0.15
CA PRO A 255 18.99 7.23 0.48
C PRO A 255 18.58 8.24 1.55
N HIS A 256 17.27 8.36 1.77
CA HIS A 256 16.76 9.29 2.78
C HIS A 256 17.13 8.81 4.19
N PRO A 257 17.61 9.69 5.09
CA PRO A 257 18.02 9.29 6.44
C PRO A 257 16.83 8.87 7.33
N HIS A 258 15.62 9.29 6.98
CA HIS A 258 14.39 9.04 7.75
C HIS A 258 13.54 7.90 7.15
N TRP A 259 14.10 6.69 7.13
CA TRP A 259 13.55 5.51 6.47
C TRP A 259 12.39 4.81 7.22
N ARG A 260 12.22 5.10 8.51
CA ARG A 260 11.04 4.72 9.29
C ARG A 260 10.01 5.84 9.11
N LEU A 261 8.79 5.50 8.73
CA LEU A 261 7.77 6.50 8.43
C LEU A 261 6.51 6.14 9.26
N ASN A 262 6.00 7.05 10.08
CA ASN A 262 4.60 6.94 10.53
C ASN A 262 3.89 8.08 9.84
N VAL A 263 3.19 7.77 8.75
CA VAL A 263 2.49 8.80 7.97
C VAL A 263 1.21 9.13 8.70
N THR A 264 1.11 10.35 9.18
CA THR A 264 -0.19 10.94 9.43
C THR A 264 -0.55 11.76 8.20
N VAL A 265 -1.45 11.21 7.37
CA VAL A 265 -2.03 11.94 6.26
C VAL A 265 -3.15 12.81 6.84
N LYS A 266 -2.84 14.04 7.23
CA LYS A 266 -3.83 15.04 7.63
C LYS A 266 -3.93 16.09 6.53
N LEU A 267 -5.04 16.05 5.81
CA LEU A 267 -5.26 16.86 4.62
C LEU A 267 -6.16 18.03 4.98
N ASN A 268 -5.71 19.24 4.69
CA ASN A 268 -6.61 20.39 4.53
C ASN A 268 -7.45 20.15 3.26
N GLY A 269 -8.52 19.36 3.37
CA GLY A 269 -9.35 18.90 2.25
C GLY A 269 -8.73 17.68 1.54
N GLY A 270 -9.53 16.67 1.19
CA GLY A 270 -9.02 15.43 0.60
C GLY A 270 -8.05 15.66 -0.57
N LEU A 271 -7.11 14.73 -0.77
CA LEU A 271 -6.22 14.67 -1.93
C LEU A 271 -7.11 14.35 -3.14
N SER A 272 -7.81 15.36 -3.64
CA SER A 272 -8.39 15.31 -4.97
C SER A 272 -7.26 15.68 -5.92
N THR A 273 -6.78 14.72 -6.71
CA THR A 273 -6.12 15.05 -7.96
C THR A 273 -7.21 15.58 -8.91
N SER A 274 -7.60 16.84 -8.74
CA SER A 274 -8.34 17.56 -9.77
C SER A 274 -7.33 18.17 -10.73
N GLY A 275 -7.01 17.40 -11.76
CA GLY A 275 -6.54 17.88 -13.05
C GLY A 275 -7.23 17.01 -14.08
N GLU A 276 -7.91 17.66 -15.02
CA GLU A 276 -8.78 17.10 -16.08
C GLU A 276 -8.35 15.76 -16.69
#